data_AF-A0A110A6Z5-F1
#
_entry.id   AF-A0A110A6Z5-F1
#
_cell.length_a   1.000
_cell.length_b   1.000
_cell.length_c   1.000
_cell.angle_alpha   90.00
_cell.angle_beta   90.00
_cell.angle_gamma   90.00
#
_symmetry.space_group_name_H-M   'P 1'
#
loop_
_entity.id
_entity.type
_entity.pdbx_description
1 polymer ?
#
loop_
_entity_poly.entity_id
_entity_poly.type
_entity_poly.pdbx_seq_one_letter_code
_entity_poly.pdbx_strand_id
1 'polypeptide(L)'
;MFPHTITVYRNENGIWKRYYVYGVLWQDSEAFNTIKSGLKDANSLRLFIPHSCNFEPLKKDMVLKGIVDYQVQSKPSELYPLGDVRTITTVDRFDFGGLKHYEVGGR
;
A
#
# COMPACT_ATOMS: atom_id res chain seq x y z
N MET A 1 -3.95 -6.82 -16.42
CA MET A 1 -3.19 -5.95 -15.50
C MET A 1 -4.18 -5.28 -14.57
N PHE A 2 -3.94 -5.22 -13.27
CA PHE A 2 -4.86 -4.55 -12.35
C PHE A 2 -4.92 -3.03 -12.64
N PRO A 3 -6.03 -2.35 -12.29
CA PRO A 3 -6.28 -0.99 -12.78
C PRO A 3 -5.51 0.10 -12.04
N HIS A 4 -4.94 -0.19 -10.87
CA HIS A 4 -4.39 0.84 -10.02
C HIS A 4 -2.87 0.96 -10.15
N THR A 5 -2.41 2.16 -9.83
CA THR A 5 -1.01 2.51 -9.68
C THR A 5 -0.85 3.13 -8.31
N ILE A 6 0.27 2.90 -7.65
CA ILE A 6 0.59 3.44 -6.32
C ILE A 6 1.98 4.03 -6.28
N THR A 7 2.19 4.90 -5.31
CA THR A 7 3.50 5.39 -4.91
C THR A 7 3.82 4.84 -3.53
N VAL A 8 5.00 4.26 -3.37
CA VAL A 8 5.49 3.70 -2.12
C VAL A 8 6.66 4.53 -1.62
N TYR A 9 6.61 4.94 -0.37
CA TYR A 9 7.68 5.61 0.35
C TYR A 9 8.25 4.65 1.40
N ARG A 10 9.54 4.37 1.30
CA ARG A 10 10.28 3.52 2.23
C ARG A 10 11.33 4.32 2.96
N ASN A 11 11.36 4.21 4.28
CA ASN A 11 12.44 4.78 5.07
C ASN A 11 13.62 3.81 5.11
N GLU A 12 14.74 4.19 4.50
CA GLU A 12 16.01 3.48 4.60
C GLU A 12 17.00 4.36 5.35
N ASN A 13 17.21 4.07 6.64
CA ASN A 13 18.17 4.76 7.51
C ASN A 13 17.98 6.29 7.55
N GLY A 14 16.73 6.75 7.61
CA GLY A 14 16.40 8.18 7.64
C GLY A 14 16.20 8.83 6.27
N ILE A 15 16.54 8.13 5.18
CA ILE A 15 16.30 8.60 3.82
C ILE A 15 15.01 7.96 3.30
N TRP A 16 14.05 8.78 2.90
CA TRP A 16 12.80 8.31 2.32
C TRP A 16 12.95 8.09 0.82
N LYS A 17 13.06 6.83 0.38
CA LYS A 17 13.06 6.48 -1.04
C LYS A 17 11.64 6.31 -1.55
N ARG A 18 11.44 6.69 -2.81
CA ARG A 18 10.15 6.65 -3.50
C ARG A 18 10.17 5.61 -4.62
N TYR A 19 9.11 4.83 -4.74
CA TYR A 19 8.92 3.80 -5.75
C TYR A 19 7.55 3.94 -6.39
N TYR A 20 7.49 3.75 -7.71
CA TYR A 20 6.23 3.69 -8.44
C TYR A 20 5.91 2.24 -8.78
N VAL A 21 4.71 1.78 -8.42
CA VAL A 21 4.28 0.41 -8.66
C VAL A 21 2.98 0.44 -9.47
N TYR A 22 3.06 -0.10 -10.68
CA TYR A 22 1.97 -0.14 -11.64
C TYR A 22 1.31 -1.51 -11.65
N GLY A 23 0.01 -1.57 -11.95
CA GLY A 23 -0.69 -2.85 -12.11
C GLY A 23 -1.00 -3.53 -10.79
N VAL A 24 -1.32 -2.75 -9.76
CA VAL A 24 -1.72 -3.22 -8.43
C VAL A 24 -3.23 -3.10 -8.25
N LEU A 25 -3.78 -3.78 -7.24
CA LEU A 25 -5.18 -3.63 -6.85
C LEU A 25 -5.26 -3.00 -5.46
N TRP A 26 -5.58 -1.71 -5.40
CA TRP A 26 -5.98 -1.03 -4.17
C TRP A 26 -7.46 -1.24 -3.88
N GLN A 27 -7.80 -1.79 -2.72
CA GLN A 27 -9.15 -1.89 -2.20
C GLN A 27 -9.25 -1.17 -0.86
N ASP A 28 -10.16 -0.20 -0.83
CA ASP A 28 -10.59 0.38 0.44
C ASP A 28 -11.57 -0.59 1.11
N SER A 29 -11.28 -1.01 2.35
CA SER A 29 -12.11 -2.00 3.05
C SER A 29 -13.27 -1.39 3.84
N GLU A 30 -13.57 -0.09 3.69
CA GLU A 30 -14.72 0.57 4.35
C GLU A 30 -16.06 -0.14 4.06
N ALA A 31 -16.26 -0.70 2.87
CA ALA A 31 -17.56 -1.27 2.46
C ALA A 31 -17.77 -2.77 2.80
N PHE A 32 -16.71 -3.56 3.04
CA PHE A 32 -16.85 -5.02 3.21
C PHE A 32 -16.96 -5.45 4.68
N ASN A 33 -16.46 -4.64 5.62
CA ASN A 33 -16.44 -4.98 7.05
C ASN A 33 -17.77 -4.73 7.77
N THR A 34 -18.72 -3.99 7.20
CA THR A 34 -20.03 -3.74 7.82
C THR A 34 -20.86 -5.01 8.02
N ILE A 35 -20.62 -6.07 7.24
CA ILE A 35 -21.50 -7.25 7.21
C ILE A 35 -21.06 -8.35 8.18
N LYS A 36 -19.81 -8.35 8.70
CA LYS A 36 -19.25 -9.53 9.39
C LYS A 36 -18.77 -9.36 10.82
N SER A 37 -18.43 -8.17 11.29
CA SER A 37 -17.93 -8.03 12.66
C SER A 37 -18.14 -6.61 13.17
N GLY A 38 -18.83 -6.47 14.30
CA GLY A 38 -19.13 -5.18 14.96
C GLY A 38 -17.92 -4.45 15.55
N LEU A 39 -16.74 -4.58 14.95
CA LEU A 39 -15.51 -3.89 15.35
C LEU A 39 -15.05 -2.98 14.21
N LYS A 40 -15.19 -1.67 14.45
CA LYS A 40 -14.74 -0.59 13.56
C LYS A 40 -13.21 -0.44 13.67
N ASP A 41 -12.48 -1.07 12.75
CA ASP A 41 -11.19 -0.52 12.30
C ASP A 41 -11.39 0.03 10.88
N ALA A 42 -11.99 1.23 10.85
CA ALA A 42 -12.62 1.87 9.70
C ALA A 42 -11.63 2.39 8.62
N ASN A 43 -10.34 2.05 8.71
CA ASN A 43 -9.29 2.60 7.86
C ASN A 43 -8.39 1.50 7.27
N SER A 44 -8.96 0.32 7.01
CA SER A 44 -8.19 -0.85 6.58
C SER A 44 -7.92 -0.82 5.07
N LEU A 45 -6.64 -0.73 4.68
CA LEU A 45 -6.18 -0.95 3.31
C LEU A 45 -6.05 -2.44 3.04
N ARG A 46 -6.57 -2.89 1.90
CA ARG A 46 -6.15 -4.14 1.25
C ARG A 46 -5.52 -3.84 -0.10
N LEU A 47 -4.26 -4.20 -0.24
CA LEU A 47 -3.48 -3.94 -1.44
C LEU A 47 -2.91 -5.26 -1.98
N PHE A 48 -3.18 -5.56 -3.25
CA PHE A 48 -2.65 -6.73 -3.93
C PHE A 48 -1.59 -6.30 -4.93
N ILE A 49 -0.37 -6.80 -4.77
CA ILE A 49 0.78 -6.50 -5.64
C ILE A 49 1.20 -7.80 -6.32
N PRO A 50 0.89 -8.00 -7.61
CA PRO A 50 1.39 -9.14 -8.37
C PRO A 50 2.91 -9.25 -8.31
N HIS A 51 3.44 -10.47 -8.24
CA HIS A 51 4.89 -10.68 -8.31
C HIS A 51 5.46 -10.20 -9.66
N SER A 52 4.64 -10.14 -10.72
CA SER A 52 5.03 -9.58 -12.02
C SER A 52 5.35 -8.08 -11.97
N CYS A 53 5.00 -7.38 -10.89
CA CYS A 53 5.39 -5.99 -10.67
C CYS A 53 6.85 -5.84 -10.22
N ASN A 54 7.57 -6.94 -9.93
CA ASN A 54 8.95 -6.95 -9.43
C ASN A 54 9.17 -6.00 -8.23
N PHE A 55 8.17 -5.85 -7.38
CA PHE A 55 8.21 -5.01 -6.19
C PHE A 55 7.82 -5.83 -4.96
N GLU A 56 8.69 -5.83 -3.96
CA GLU A 56 8.42 -6.46 -2.67
C GLU A 56 8.04 -5.38 -1.64
N PRO A 57 6.77 -5.35 -1.17
CA PRO A 57 6.34 -4.45 -0.11
C PRO A 57 6.95 -4.87 1.23
N LEU A 58 7.28 -3.89 2.08
CA LEU A 58 7.79 -4.12 3.43
C LEU A 58 6.86 -3.49 4.47
N LYS A 59 6.88 -4.05 5.69
CA LYS A 59 6.20 -3.44 6.83
C LYS A 59 6.76 -2.04 7.07
N LYS A 60 5.89 -1.09 7.45
CA LYS A 60 6.17 0.34 7.65
C LYS A 60 6.39 1.16 6.36
N ASP A 61 6.34 0.55 5.19
CA ASP A 61 6.22 1.34 3.96
C ASP A 61 4.94 2.18 4.01
N MET A 62 5.02 3.40 3.51
CA MET A 62 3.87 4.29 3.36
C MET A 62 3.44 4.29 1.90
N VAL A 63 2.16 4.04 1.64
CA VAL A 63 1.63 3.90 0.28
C VAL A 63 0.55 4.94 0.02
N LEU A 64 0.58 5.50 -1.19
CA LEU A 64 -0.42 6.43 -1.70
C LEU A 64 -1.00 5.88 -3.00
N LYS A 65 -2.30 6.10 -3.21
CA LYS A 65 -2.95 5.81 -4.49
C LYS A 65 -2.51 6.82 -5.55
N GLY A 66 -2.11 6.33 -6.72
CA GLY A 66 -1.64 7.14 -7.84
C GLY A 66 -0.14 7.40 -7.85
N ILE A 67 0.30 8.19 -8.84
CA ILE A 67 1.68 8.66 -8.99
C ILE A 67 1.80 10.00 -8.26
N VAL A 68 2.62 10.03 -7.21
CA VAL A 68 2.90 11.23 -6.43
C VAL A 68 4.35 11.63 -6.69
N ASP A 69 4.53 12.77 -7.37
CA ASP A 69 5.86 13.32 -7.65
C ASP A 69 6.34 14.27 -6.55
N TYR A 70 6.31 13.79 -5.30
CA TYR A 70 6.86 14.52 -4.17
C TYR A 70 7.99 13.73 -3.52
N GLN A 71 9.03 14.41 -3.04
CA GLN A 71 10.14 13.81 -2.32
C GLN A 71 10.11 14.32 -0.88
N VAL A 72 10.03 13.40 0.08
CA VAL A 72 10.02 13.75 1.51
C VAL A 72 11.37 14.37 1.88
N GLN A 73 11.32 15.57 2.47
CA GLN A 73 12.53 16.32 2.81
C GLN A 73 12.90 16.14 4.29
N SER A 74 11.91 16.14 5.19
CA SER A 74 12.17 16.15 6.63
C SER A 74 11.30 15.16 7.40
N LYS A 75 10.00 15.07 7.10
CA LYS A 75 9.07 14.28 7.90
C LYS A 75 8.05 13.53 7.02
N PRO A 76 7.71 12.28 7.35
CA PRO A 76 6.66 11.55 6.63
C PRO A 76 5.29 12.24 6.69
N SER A 77 5.08 13.10 7.68
CA SER A 77 3.84 13.88 7.80
C SER A 77 3.58 14.81 6.60
N GLU A 78 4.61 15.13 5.81
CA GLU A 78 4.50 15.88 4.56
C GLU A 78 3.66 15.14 3.51
N LEU A 79 3.46 13.83 3.65
CA LEU A 79 2.68 13.01 2.72
C LEU A 79 1.16 13.10 2.94
N TYR A 80 0.70 13.33 4.18
CA TYR A 80 -0.73 13.40 4.51
C TYR A 80 -1.51 14.47 3.71
N PRO A 81 -0.99 15.67 3.43
CA PRO A 81 -1.70 16.63 2.57
C PRO A 81 -1.73 16.23 1.09
N LEU A 82 -0.89 15.29 0.65
CA LEU A 82 -0.80 14.87 -0.76
C LEU A 82 -1.88 13.85 -1.14
N GLY A 83 -2.50 13.20 -0.15
CA GLY A 83 -3.58 12.26 -0.39
C GLY A 83 -3.76 11.27 0.74
N ASP A 84 -4.47 10.18 0.42
CA ASP A 84 -4.78 9.10 1.36
C ASP A 84 -3.54 8.20 1.55
N VAL A 85 -2.76 8.53 2.59
CA VAL A 85 -1.56 7.78 2.95
C VAL A 85 -1.90 6.64 3.89
N ARG A 86 -1.53 5.43 3.50
CA ARG A 86 -1.68 4.22 4.34
C ARG A 86 -0.33 3.67 4.72
N THR A 87 -0.20 3.21 5.95
CA THR A 87 1.01 2.54 6.41
C THR A 87 0.82 1.04 6.34
N ILE A 88 1.73 0.33 5.68
CA ILE A 88 1.73 -1.13 5.62
C ILE A 88 1.98 -1.72 7.01
N THR A 89 1.06 -2.54 7.49
CA THR A 89 1.14 -3.24 8.77
C THR A 89 1.40 -4.73 8.59
N THR A 90 0.82 -5.34 7.55
CA THR A 90 0.98 -6.76 7.21
C THR A 90 1.39 -6.93 5.76
N VAL A 91 2.20 -7.96 5.52
CA VAL A 91 2.63 -8.38 4.19
C VAL A 91 2.59 -9.90 4.20
N ASP A 92 1.74 -10.46 3.35
CA ASP A 92 1.54 -11.89 3.20
C ASP A 92 1.92 -12.27 1.77
N ARG A 93 2.76 -13.30 1.64
CA ARG A 93 3.26 -13.77 0.34
C ARG A 93 2.42 -14.94 -0.14
N PHE A 94 1.77 -14.76 -1.29
CA PHE A 94 0.99 -15.79 -1.96
C PHE A 94 1.74 -16.21 -3.23
N ASP A 95 2.68 -17.14 -3.11
CA ASP A 95 3.49 -17.65 -4.22
C ASP A 95 2.91 -18.90 -4.93
N PHE A 96 1.68 -19.28 -4.58
CA PHE A 96 0.95 -20.42 -5.11
C PHE A 96 -0.24 -20.00 -5.99
N GLY A 97 -0.73 -20.93 -6.83
CA GLY A 97 -1.86 -20.70 -7.73
C GLY A 97 -1.53 -19.90 -8.99
N GLY A 98 -2.57 -19.54 -9.75
CA GLY A 98 -2.45 -18.86 -11.05
C GLY A 98 -2.13 -17.36 -10.97
N LEU A 99 -2.25 -16.76 -9.79
CA LEU A 99 -1.97 -15.34 -9.55
C LEU A 99 -1.06 -15.20 -8.34
N LYS A 100 0.25 -15.22 -8.56
CA LYS A 100 1.24 -15.00 -7.50
C LYS A 100 1.29 -13.51 -7.14
N HIS A 101 1.11 -13.18 -5.87
CA HIS A 101 1.05 -11.80 -5.41
C HIS A 101 1.42 -11.67 -3.94
N TYR A 102 1.73 -10.43 -3.53
CA TYR A 102 1.72 -10.03 -2.13
C TYR A 102 0.35 -9.47 -1.79
N GLU A 103 -0.25 -9.93 -0.69
CA GLU A 103 -1.40 -9.28 -0.06
C GLU A 103 -0.88 -8.41 1.08
N VAL A 104 -1.31 -7.16 1.08
CA VAL A 104 -0.81 -6.12 1.97
C VAL A 104 -1.99 -5.55 2.74
N GLY A 105 -1.89 -5.61 4.07
CA GLY A 105 -2.78 -4.91 4.98
C GLY A 105 -2.15 -3.60 5.44
N GLY A 106 -2.95 -2.55 5.56
CA GLY A 106 -2.49 -1.26 6.06
C GLY A 106 -3.56 -0.48 6.81
N ARG A 107 -3.15 0.60 7.47
CA ARG A 107 -4.02 1.56 8.13
C ARG A 107 -3.63 3.00 7.86
#